data_AF-A0AA49K4Q5-F1
#
_entry.id   AF-A0AA49K4Q5-F1
#
_cell.length_a   1.000
_cell.length_b   1.000
_cell.length_c   1.000
_cell.angle_alpha   90.00
_cell.angle_beta   90.00
_cell.angle_gamma   90.00
#
_symmetry.space_group_name_H-M   'P 1'
#
loop_
_entity.id
_entity.type
_entity.pdbx_description
1 polymer ?
#
loop_
_entity_poly.entity_id
_entity_poly.type
_entity_poly.pdbx_seq_one_letter_code
_entity_poly.pdbx_strand_id
1 'polypeptide(L)'
;MRFTIAVVSAVVATVAVASPITSPSTPLSRRKGPPGPMGVGAGVAGVGDCPMNCWNEAAVVAGCDPNADDDCLCGPFFDAVTSCSAATCNMGENLAALDFLNPACE
;
A
#
# COMPACT_ATOMS: atom_id res chain seq x y z
N MET A 1 46.62 -7.65 -8.32
CA MET A 1 45.90 -8.69 -9.09
C MET A 1 44.95 -9.43 -8.18
N ARG A 2 43.65 -9.16 -8.32
CA ARG A 2 42.56 -10.12 -8.14
C ARG A 2 41.36 -9.55 -8.89
N PHE A 3 41.05 -10.23 -9.99
CA PHE A 3 39.96 -9.95 -10.90
C PHE A 3 38.66 -10.49 -10.29
N THR A 4 37.58 -9.72 -10.34
CA THR A 4 36.24 -10.29 -10.35
C THR A 4 35.40 -9.55 -11.38
N ILE A 5 34.80 -10.37 -12.23
CA ILE A 5 34.25 -10.08 -13.54
C ILE A 5 32.84 -9.50 -13.38
N ALA A 6 32.52 -8.59 -14.29
CA ALA A 6 31.26 -7.89 -14.42
C ALA A 6 30.05 -8.81 -14.59
N VAL A 7 28.91 -8.40 -14.02
CA VAL A 7 27.59 -8.72 -14.57
C VAL A 7 26.84 -7.40 -14.69
N VAL A 8 26.93 -6.80 -15.87
CA VAL A 8 26.07 -5.70 -16.30
C VAL A 8 24.73 -6.32 -16.67
N SER A 9 23.76 -6.31 -15.74
CA SER A 9 22.37 -6.61 -16.10
C SER A 9 21.73 -5.35 -16.67
N ALA A 10 21.85 -5.19 -17.98
CA ALA A 10 21.04 -4.26 -18.75
C ALA A 10 19.62 -4.84 -18.86
N VAL A 11 18.70 -4.34 -18.03
CA VAL A 11 17.27 -4.56 -18.23
C VAL A 11 16.71 -3.34 -18.96
N VAL A 12 16.64 -3.44 -20.29
CA VAL A 12 15.92 -2.49 -21.13
C VAL A 12 14.44 -2.85 -21.03
N ALA A 13 13.72 -2.20 -20.12
CA ALA A 13 12.27 -2.27 -20.09
C ALA A 13 11.70 -1.09 -20.88
N THR A 14 11.16 -1.39 -22.05
CA THR A 14 10.46 -0.46 -22.94
C THR A 14 9.27 0.18 -22.24
N VAL A 15 9.24 1.50 -22.19
CA VAL A 15 8.06 2.28 -21.79
C VAL A 15 6.95 2.12 -22.83
N ALA A 16 5.92 1.36 -22.49
CA ALA A 16 4.65 1.36 -23.23
C ALA A 16 3.70 2.36 -22.56
N VAL A 17 3.62 3.57 -23.10
CA VAL A 17 2.55 4.53 -22.78
C VAL A 17 1.32 4.13 -23.59
N ALA A 18 0.36 3.48 -22.95
CA ALA A 18 -0.97 3.28 -23.50
C ALA A 18 -1.98 3.40 -22.36
N SER A 19 -2.60 4.58 -22.24
CA SER A 19 -3.76 4.80 -21.37
C SER A 19 -5.01 4.27 -22.07
N PRO A 20 -5.75 3.31 -21.50
CA PRO A 20 -7.18 3.37 -21.53
C PRO A 20 -7.64 4.17 -20.30
N ILE A 21 -8.17 5.36 -20.56
CA ILE A 21 -9.12 6.01 -19.65
C ILE A 21 -10.39 5.15 -19.73
N THR A 22 -10.35 3.99 -19.09
CA THR A 22 -11.54 3.25 -18.72
C THR A 22 -11.51 3.25 -17.23
N SER A 23 -12.07 4.29 -16.63
CA SER A 23 -12.47 4.23 -15.24
C SER A 23 -13.47 3.07 -15.13
N PRO A 24 -13.18 1.95 -14.45
CA PRO A 24 -14.19 1.53 -13.53
C PRO A 24 -14.19 2.66 -12.51
N SER A 25 -15.16 3.56 -12.63
CA SER A 25 -15.78 4.06 -11.42
C SER A 25 -16.42 2.83 -10.79
N THR A 26 -15.60 1.91 -10.26
CA THR A 26 -16.04 1.05 -9.19
C THR A 26 -16.62 2.06 -8.23
N PRO A 27 -17.94 2.02 -7.97
CA PRO A 27 -18.40 2.78 -6.83
C PRO A 27 -17.47 2.33 -5.72
N LEU A 28 -16.72 3.28 -5.17
CA LEU A 28 -16.31 3.23 -3.78
C LEU A 28 -17.65 3.03 -3.07
N SER A 29 -18.08 1.77 -3.01
CA SER A 29 -19.08 1.27 -2.12
C SER A 29 -18.43 1.62 -0.81
N ARG A 30 -18.81 2.80 -0.33
CA ARG A 30 -18.66 3.28 1.01
C ARG A 30 -19.09 2.11 1.89
N ARG A 31 -18.18 1.18 2.15
CA ARG A 31 -18.30 0.20 3.21
C ARG A 31 -18.04 1.02 4.45
N LYS A 32 -19.05 1.81 4.80
CA LYS A 32 -19.29 2.36 6.13
C LYS A 32 -19.63 1.19 7.06
N GLY A 33 -18.74 0.23 7.12
CA GLY A 33 -18.76 -0.86 8.07
C GLY A 33 -17.40 -0.83 8.75
N PRO A 34 -17.35 -0.97 10.09
CA PRO A 34 -16.08 -1.19 10.78
C PRO A 34 -15.30 -2.31 10.09
N PRO A 35 -13.96 -2.40 10.25
CA PRO A 35 -13.20 -3.52 9.72
C PRO A 35 -13.96 -4.79 10.04
N GLY A 36 -14.43 -5.50 9.01
CA GLY A 36 -15.04 -6.80 9.23
C GLY A 36 -14.00 -7.71 9.91
N PRO A 37 -14.37 -8.94 10.30
CA PRO A 37 -13.44 -9.87 10.93
C PRO A 37 -12.17 -10.21 10.11
N MET A 38 -11.99 -9.64 8.92
CA MET A 38 -10.83 -9.81 8.04
C MET A 38 -9.61 -8.93 8.40
N GLY A 39 -9.72 -8.00 9.36
CA GLY A 39 -8.60 -7.15 9.77
C GLY A 39 -8.30 -6.01 8.80
N VAL A 40 -7.51 -5.03 9.25
CA VAL A 40 -7.25 -3.77 8.53
C VAL A 40 -6.47 -3.99 7.24
N GLY A 41 -5.44 -4.86 7.28
CA GLY A 41 -4.63 -5.17 6.11
C GLY A 41 -5.42 -5.79 4.95
N ALA A 42 -6.42 -6.63 5.25
CA ALA A 42 -7.31 -7.17 4.21
C ALA A 42 -8.23 -6.10 3.59
N GLY A 43 -8.63 -5.10 4.38
CA GLY A 43 -9.34 -3.93 3.88
C GLY A 43 -8.49 -3.13 2.88
N VAL A 44 -7.23 -2.85 3.24
CA VAL A 44 -6.27 -2.15 2.37
C VAL A 44 -5.95 -2.94 1.11
N ALA A 45 -5.77 -4.27 1.22
CA ALA A 45 -5.59 -5.15 0.05
C ALA A 45 -6.79 -5.13 -0.90
N GLY A 46 -8.01 -4.93 -0.38
CA GLY A 46 -9.23 -4.81 -1.17
C GLY A 46 -9.42 -3.48 -1.89
N VAL A 47 -8.63 -2.45 -1.55
CA VAL A 47 -8.65 -1.15 -2.23
C VAL A 47 -7.94 -1.22 -3.58
N GLY A 48 -6.75 -1.81 -3.61
CA GLY A 48 -5.92 -1.91 -4.81
C GLY A 48 -4.48 -2.30 -4.50
N ASP A 49 -3.72 -2.56 -5.56
CA ASP A 49 -2.31 -2.95 -5.45
C ASP A 49 -1.43 -1.83 -4.88
N CYS A 50 -1.74 -0.56 -5.15
CA CYS A 50 -0.90 0.55 -4.69
C CYS A 50 -0.91 0.69 -3.15
N PRO A 51 -2.07 0.79 -2.46
CA PRO A 51 -2.10 0.81 -1.00
C PRO A 51 -1.51 -0.45 -0.38
N MET A 52 -1.69 -1.62 -1.01
CA MET A 52 -1.12 -2.87 -0.52
C MET A 52 0.41 -2.89 -0.64
N ASN A 53 0.98 -2.32 -1.70
CA ASN A 53 2.43 -2.18 -1.82
C ASN A 53 2.98 -1.25 -0.73
N CYS A 54 2.31 -0.11 -0.51
CA CYS A 54 2.66 0.80 0.58
C CYS A 54 2.56 0.15 1.96
N TRP A 55 1.55 -0.71 2.17
CA TRP A 55 1.39 -1.50 3.39
C TRP A 55 2.59 -2.43 3.61
N ASN A 56 3.01 -3.16 2.58
CA ASN A 56 4.15 -4.08 2.69
C ASN A 56 5.48 -3.35 2.95
N GLU A 57 5.72 -2.23 2.25
CA GLU A 57 6.90 -1.39 2.47
C GLU A 57 6.91 -0.82 3.90
N ALA A 58 5.77 -0.31 4.38
CA ALA A 58 5.63 0.19 5.74
C ALA A 58 5.88 -0.91 6.79
N ALA A 59 5.46 -2.15 6.55
CA ALA A 59 5.71 -3.27 7.46
C ALA A 59 7.21 -3.60 7.56
N VAL A 60 7.93 -3.52 6.43
CA VAL A 60 9.39 -3.69 6.40
C VAL A 60 10.09 -2.56 7.16
N VAL A 61 9.63 -1.31 6.99
CA VAL A 61 10.18 -0.13 7.68
C VAL A 61 9.92 -0.16 9.18
N ALA A 62 8.72 -0.56 9.59
CA ALA A 62 8.31 -0.59 10.99
C ALA A 62 8.93 -1.77 11.76
N GLY A 63 9.27 -2.87 11.07
CA GLY A 63 9.91 -4.03 11.68
C GLY A 63 9.02 -4.80 12.66
N CYS A 64 7.71 -4.59 12.57
CA CYS A 64 6.67 -5.21 13.39
C CYS A 64 5.51 -5.69 12.50
N ASP A 65 4.63 -6.55 13.02
CA ASP A 65 3.48 -7.04 12.27
C ASP A 65 2.22 -6.19 12.58
N PRO A 66 1.78 -5.32 11.67
CA PRO A 66 0.62 -4.46 11.87
C PRO A 66 -0.71 -5.23 11.92
N ASN A 67 -0.72 -6.53 11.61
CA ASN A 67 -1.92 -7.36 11.73
C ASN A 67 -2.03 -8.07 13.08
N ALA A 68 -0.96 -8.09 13.87
CA ALA A 68 -0.87 -8.78 15.14
C ALA A 68 -0.59 -7.85 16.33
N ASP A 69 -0.20 -6.60 16.06
CA ASP A 69 0.22 -5.61 17.05
C ASP A 69 -0.39 -4.24 16.72
N ASP A 70 -1.32 -3.78 17.56
CA ASP A 70 -2.03 -2.50 17.36
C ASP A 70 -1.10 -1.30 17.62
N ASP A 71 -0.12 -1.41 18.53
CA ASP A 71 0.88 -0.36 18.76
C ASP A 71 1.80 -0.20 17.54
N CYS A 72 2.09 -1.31 16.86
CA CYS A 72 2.75 -1.29 15.56
C CYS A 72 1.86 -0.58 14.53
N LEU A 73 0.63 -1.09 14.33
CA LEU A 73 -0.32 -0.62 13.33
C LEU A 73 -0.54 0.89 13.43
N CYS A 74 -0.71 1.41 14.63
CA CYS A 74 -1.09 2.80 14.91
C CYS A 74 0.10 3.70 15.27
N GLY A 75 1.31 3.16 15.26
CA GLY A 75 2.55 3.90 15.48
C GLY A 75 3.25 4.25 14.15
N PRO A 76 4.57 4.03 14.03
CA PRO A 76 5.35 4.46 12.86
C PRO A 76 4.93 3.77 11.55
N PHE A 77 4.27 2.61 11.64
CA PHE A 77 3.67 1.94 10.48
C PHE A 77 2.59 2.80 9.81
N PHE A 78 1.69 3.37 10.61
CA PHE A 78 0.58 4.20 10.12
C PHE A 78 1.11 5.39 9.31
N ASP A 79 2.10 6.10 9.84
CA ASP A 79 2.69 7.25 9.16
C ASP A 79 3.40 6.82 7.86
N ALA A 80 4.09 5.68 7.87
CA ALA A 80 4.76 5.16 6.68
C ALA A 80 3.76 4.76 5.58
N VAL A 81 2.69 4.05 5.91
CA VAL A 81 1.68 3.61 4.92
C VAL A 81 0.91 4.80 4.37
N THR A 82 0.53 5.78 5.22
CA THR A 82 -0.20 6.97 4.78
C THR A 82 0.67 7.92 3.96
N SER A 83 1.94 8.12 4.35
CA SER A 83 2.89 8.90 3.56
C SER A 83 3.16 8.27 2.20
N CYS A 84 3.34 6.94 2.14
CA CYS A 84 3.54 6.23 0.88
C CYS A 84 2.31 6.34 -0.01
N SER A 85 1.12 6.10 0.54
CA SER A 85 -0.15 6.11 -0.21
C SER A 85 -0.45 7.50 -0.75
N ALA A 86 -0.21 8.55 0.03
CA ALA A 86 -0.38 9.93 -0.40
C ALA A 86 0.62 10.35 -1.50
N ALA A 87 1.83 9.79 -1.50
CA ALA A 87 2.86 10.12 -2.48
C ALA A 87 2.73 9.33 -3.80
N THR A 88 2.21 8.10 -3.75
CA THR A 88 2.31 7.15 -4.87
C THR A 88 0.98 6.66 -5.41
N CYS A 89 -0.08 6.63 -4.59
CA CYS A 89 -1.38 6.13 -5.00
C CYS A 89 -2.29 7.25 -5.48
N ASN A 90 -3.33 6.88 -6.23
CA ASN A 90 -4.34 7.87 -6.58
C ASN A 90 -5.12 8.33 -5.34
N MET A 91 -5.67 9.55 -5.37
CA MET A 91 -6.47 10.11 -4.26
C MET A 91 -7.60 9.18 -3.82
N GLY A 92 -8.28 8.49 -4.76
CA GLY A 92 -9.35 7.56 -4.41
C GLY A 92 -8.86 6.36 -3.58
N GLU A 93 -7.71 5.80 -3.94
CA GLU A 93 -7.08 4.68 -3.22
C GLU A 93 -6.53 5.14 -1.87
N ASN A 94 -5.90 6.32 -1.80
CA ASN A 94 -5.41 6.90 -0.56
C ASN A 94 -6.55 7.13 0.45
N LEU A 95 -7.65 7.76 0.03
CA LEU A 95 -8.81 7.95 0.91
C LEU A 95 -9.43 6.61 1.35
N ALA A 96 -9.55 5.65 0.43
CA ALA A 96 -10.12 4.35 0.76
C ALA A 96 -9.24 3.56 1.74
N ALA A 97 -7.91 3.64 1.62
CA ALA A 97 -6.99 3.04 2.59
C ALA A 97 -7.11 3.70 3.97
N LEU A 98 -7.22 5.04 4.02
CA LEU A 98 -7.44 5.80 5.24
C LEU A 98 -8.76 5.45 5.93
N ASP A 99 -9.83 5.17 5.17
CA ASP A 99 -11.13 4.73 5.71
C ASP A 99 -11.03 3.41 6.50
N PHE A 100 -10.03 2.57 6.22
CA PHE A 100 -9.76 1.35 7.00
C PHE A 100 -8.78 1.57 8.16
N LEU A 101 -7.73 2.36 7.91
CA LEU A 101 -6.65 2.61 8.87
C LEU A 101 -7.09 3.48 10.05
N ASN A 102 -7.79 4.58 9.78
CA ASN A 102 -8.15 5.57 10.79
C ASN A 102 -9.03 4.99 11.93
N PRO A 103 -10.15 4.28 11.68
CA PRO A 103 -10.97 3.73 12.76
C PRO A 103 -10.32 2.57 13.52
N ALA A 104 -9.21 2.01 13.04
CA ALA A 104 -8.47 0.99 13.76
C ALA A 104 -7.54 1.58 14.83
N CYS A 105 -7.26 2.88 14.76
CA CYS A 105 -6.32 3.59 15.62
C CYS A 105 -6.99 4.66 16.50
N GLU A 106 -8.33 4.63 16.61
CA GLU A 106 -9.14 5.49 17.50
C GLU A 106 -9.38 4.87 18.88
#